data_AF-A0A9D8ET17-F1
#
_entry.id   AF-A0A9D8ET17-F1
#
_cell.length_a   1.000
_cell.length_b   1.000
_cell.length_c   1.000
_cell.angle_alpha   90.00
_cell.angle_beta   90.00
_cell.angle_gamma   90.00
#
_symmetry.space_group_name_H-M   'P 1'
#
loop_
_entity.id
_entity.type
_entity.pdbx_description
1 polymer ?
#
loop_
_entity_poly.entity_id
_entity_poly.type
_entity_poly.pdbx_seq_one_letter_code
_entity_poly.pdbx_strand_id
1 'polypeptide(L)' 'MFVSGIAQYNSAGTSFGTNVRFRWEYRPGSELFVVYTDDYITEEQRPDVTSLRNRALVIKFNRLFRL' A
#
# COMPACT_ATOMS: atom_id res chain seq x y z
N MET A 1 -2.61 18.03 -0.33
CA MET A 1 -2.56 16.69 0.30
C MET A 1 -3.52 15.78 -0.45
N PHE A 2 -3.12 14.56 -0.78
CA PHE A 2 -3.97 13.62 -1.53
C PHE A 2 -3.75 12.18 -1.04
N VAL A 3 -4.85 11.44 -0.93
CA VAL A 3 -4.85 10.00 -0.64
C VAL A 3 -5.61 9.33 -1.76
N SER A 4 -4.98 8.37 -2.43
CA SER A 4 -5.65 7.47 -3.36
C SER A 4 -5.40 6.04 -2.98
N GLY A 5 -6.38 5.19 -3.21
CA GLY A 5 -6.17 3.77 -3.10
C GLY A 5 -7.17 3.02 -3.95
N ILE A 6 -6.78 1.84 -4.37
CA ILE A 6 -7.67 0.88 -5.00
C ILE A 6 -7.59 -0.44 -4.23
N ALA A 7 -8.74 -1.03 -3.98
CA ALA A 7 -8.88 -2.40 -3.51
C ALA A 7 -9.55 -3.20 -4.63
N GLN A 8 -9.02 -4.38 -4.91
CA GLN A 8 -9.47 -5.25 -5.98
C GLN A 8 -9.62 -6.66 -5.43
N TYR A 9 -10.76 -7.28 -5.68
CA TYR A 9 -11.01 -8.67 -5.37
C TYR A 9 -11.09 -9.47 -6.68
N ASN A 10 -10.34 -10.57 -6.75
CA ASN A 10 -10.39 -11.50 -7.87
C ASN A 10 -11.01 -12.81 -7.39
N SER A 11 -12.24 -13.09 -7.84
CA SER A 11 -12.97 -14.32 -7.50
C SER A 11 -12.43 -15.57 -8.18
N ALA A 12 -11.77 -15.46 -9.34
CA ALA A 12 -11.28 -16.62 -10.11
C ALA A 12 -9.97 -17.18 -9.55
N GLY A 13 -9.14 -16.32 -8.96
CA GLY A 13 -7.91 -16.72 -8.26
C GLY A 13 -8.02 -16.59 -6.74
N THR A 14 -9.19 -16.22 -6.22
CA THR A 14 -9.46 -15.95 -4.79
C THR A 14 -8.41 -15.09 -4.12
N SER A 15 -7.97 -14.04 -4.81
CA SER A 15 -6.93 -13.14 -4.33
C SER A 15 -7.51 -11.75 -4.11
N PHE A 16 -7.18 -11.15 -2.97
CA PHE A 16 -7.50 -9.76 -2.68
C PHE A 16 -6.24 -8.91 -2.73
N GLY A 17 -6.24 -7.88 -3.57
CA GLY A 17 -5.15 -6.94 -3.75
C GLY A 17 -5.56 -5.53 -3.31
N THR A 18 -4.71 -4.87 -2.55
CA THR A 18 -4.90 -3.48 -2.11
C THR A 18 -3.67 -2.66 -2.43
N ASN A 19 -3.87 -1.45 -2.95
CA ASN A 19 -2.80 -0.49 -3.23
C ASN A 19 -3.24 0.90 -2.78
N VAL A 20 -2.68 1.37 -1.67
CA VAL A 20 -2.94 2.69 -1.08
C VAL A 20 -1.70 3.56 -1.24
N ARG A 21 -1.90 4.79 -1.71
CA ARG A 21 -0.86 5.80 -1.92
C ARG A 21 -1.28 7.09 -1.22
N PHE A 22 -0.43 7.54 -0.33
CA PHE A 22 -0.56 8.77 0.42
C PHE A 22 0.55 9.72 -0.02
N ARG A 23 0.17 10.94 -0.42
CA ARG A 23 1.10 12.02 -0.73
C ARG A 23 0.76 13.24 0.12
N TRP A 24 1.72 13.62 0.95
CA TRP A 24 1.66 14.84 1.75
C TRP A 24 2.74 15.80 1.33
N GLU A 25 2.33 17.02 1.01
CA GLU A 25 3.22 18.13 0.71
C GLU A 25 3.10 19.14 1.85
N TYR A 26 4.20 19.38 2.55
CA TYR A 26 4.25 20.33 3.67
C TYR A 26 4.64 21.73 3.19
N ARG A 27 5.58 21.82 2.26
CA ARG A 27 6.05 23.05 1.60
C ARG A 27 6.39 22.72 0.15
N PRO A 28 6.35 23.71 -0.77
CA PRO A 28 6.78 23.49 -2.15
C PRO A 28 8.18 22.85 -2.21
N GLY A 29 8.25 21.63 -2.73
CA GLY A 29 9.48 20.84 -2.83
C GLY A 29 9.82 19.95 -1.63
N SER A 30 9.03 19.94 -0.56
CA SER A 30 9.14 18.98 0.55
C SER A 30 7.92 18.08 0.59
N GLU A 31 8.15 16.80 0.29
CA GLU A 31 7.09 15.82 0.04
C GLU A 31 7.35 14.51 0.78
N LEU A 32 6.30 13.97 1.38
CA LEU A 32 6.23 12.62 1.94
C LEU A 32 5.32 11.76 1.06
N PHE A 33 5.85 10.63 0.60
CA PHE A 33 5.10 9.61 -0.11
C PHE A 33 5.11 8.32 0.71
N VAL A 34 3.92 7.82 1.04
CA VAL A 34 3.73 6.52 1.67
C VAL A 34 2.91 5.66 0.72
N VAL A 35 3.40 4.48 0.39
CA VAL A 35 2.72 3.52 -0.47
C VAL A 35 2.61 2.20 0.29
N TYR A 36 1.38 1.74 0.47
CA TYR A 36 1.06 0.44 1.03
C TYR A 36 0.47 -0.45 -0.06
N THR A 37 1.09 -1.60 -0.28
CA THR A 37 0.60 -2.62 -1.20
C THR A 37 0.51 -3.95 -0.50
N ASP A 38 -0.62 -4.62 -0.69
CA ASP A 38 -0.91 -5.91 -0.10
C ASP A 38 -1.62 -6.79 -1.12
N ASP A 39 -1.28 -8.06 -1.15
CA ASP A 39 -1.90 -9.10 -1.97
C ASP A 39 -1.90 -10.39 -1.15
N TYR A 40 -3.10 -10.87 -0.85
CA TYR A 40 -3.28 -12.11 -0.09
C TYR A 40 -4.34 -12.99 -0.72
N ILE A 41 -4.17 -14.30 -0.53
CA ILE A 41 -5.13 -15.30 -0.97
C ILE A 41 -6.20 -15.43 0.12
N THR A 42 -7.46 -15.31 -0.28
CA THR A 42 -8.63 -15.35 0.60
C THR A 42 -9.12 -16.79 0.81
N GLU A 43 -8.81 -17.70 -0.11
CA GLU A 43 -9.23 -19.11 -0.07
C GLU A 43 -8.09 -20.02 0.40
N GLU A 44 -7.53 -19.75 1.57
CA GLU A 44 -6.75 -20.76 2.29
C GLU A 44 -7.62 -21.35 3.40
N GLN A 45 -7.78 -22.66 3.36
CA GLN A 45 -8.70 -23.49 4.15
C GLN A 45 -8.39 -23.51 5.67
N ARG A 46 -7.58 -22.56 6.16
CA ARG A 46 -7.18 -22.36 7.55
C ARG A 46 -7.43 -20.90 7.95
N PRO A 47 -8.41 -20.62 8.82
CA PRO A 47 -8.70 -19.25 9.27
C PRO A 47 -7.55 -18.58 10.05
N ASP A 48 -6.53 -19.34 10.48
CA ASP A 48 -5.37 -18.83 11.23
C ASP A 48 -4.20 -18.34 10.36
N VAL A 49 -4.22 -18.61 9.04
CA VAL A 49 -3.11 -18.26 8.16
C VAL A 49 -3.67 -17.63 6.90
N THR A 50 -3.85 -16.31 6.89
CA THR A 50 -3.97 -15.58 5.64
C THR A 50 -2.63 -15.73 4.91
N SER A 51 -2.59 -16.54 3.85
CA SER A 51 -1.42 -16.64 2.98
C SER A 51 -1.15 -15.30 2.31
N LEU A 52 -0.24 -14.55 2.94
CA LEU A 52 0.29 -13.30 2.41
C LEU A 52 1.20 -13.63 1.24
N ARG A 53 0.73 -13.30 0.04
CA ARG A 53 1.47 -13.53 -1.19
C ARG A 53 2.46 -12.40 -1.45
N ASN A 54 2.06 -11.15 -1.21
CA ASN A 54 2.95 -10.01 -1.35
C ASN A 54 2.52 -8.84 -0.48
N ARG A 55 3.43 -8.30 0.32
CA ARG A 55 3.20 -7.09 1.11
C ARG A 55 4.40 -6.19 1.05
N ALA A 56 4.19 -4.93 0.71
CA ALA A 56 5.23 -3.93 0.72
C ALA A 56 4.72 -2.61 1.29
N LEU A 57 5.55 -2.01 2.14
CA LEU A 57 5.39 -0.65 2.62
C LEU A 57 6.59 0.16 2.13
N VAL A 58 6.33 1.16 1.31
CA VAL A 58 7.35 2.04 0.75
C VAL A 58 7.14 3.44 1.30
N ILE A 59 8.17 3.99 1.92
CA ILE A 59 8.16 5.35 2.44
C ILE A 59 9.27 6.12 1.75
N LYS A 60 8.93 7.28 1.16
CA LYS A 60 9.87 8.18 0.52
C LYS A 60 9.68 9.59 1.07
N PHE A 61 10.78 10.27 1.32
CA PHE A 61 10.81 11.65 1.77
C PHE A 61 11.68 12.47 0.82
N ASN A 62 11.26 13.69 0.48
CA ASN A 62 12.01 14.61 -0.36
C ASN A 62 12.26 15.94 0.36
N ARG A 63 13.50 16.45 0.28
CA ARG A 63 14.02 17.70 0.90
C ARG A 63 13.53 17.94 2.34
N LEU A 64 13.58 16.92 3.20
CA LEU A 64 13.16 17.05 4.61
C LEU A 64 14.19 17.82 5.46
N PHE A 65 15.47 17.77 5.11
CA PHE A 65 16.55 18.45 5.83
C PHE A 65 17.23 19.45 4.90
N ARG A 66 17.01 20.74 5.15
CA ARG A 66 17.94 21.79 4.70
C ARG A 66 19.09 21.81 5.71
N LEU A 67 20.23 21.25 5.32
CA LEU A 67 21.54 21.68 5.83
C LEU A 67 22.06 22.78 4.91
#